data_AF-A0A6B2XBE3-F1
#
_entry.id   AF-A0A6B2XBE3-F1
#
_cell.length_a   1.000
_cell.length_b   1.000
_cell.length_c   1.000
_cell.angle_alpha   90.00
_cell.angle_beta   90.00
_cell.angle_gamma   90.00
#
_symmetry.space_group_name_H-M   'P 1'
#
loop_
_entity.id
_entity.type
_entity.pdbx_description
1 polymer ?
#
loop_
_entity_poly.entity_id
_entity_poly.type
_entity_poly.pdbx_seq_one_letter_code
_entity_poly.pdbx_strand_id
1 'polypeptide(L)'
;MAQAAWADVVVVLSPSEDGVMSDATGTVISGVIAFAAAVIGAVIAGRYAKHGAEAGGRKAVEAALTQVHGQAAAEHWQWVRSQRHQSFAALLTAYAALDEALARIAPEVRSGTGFDEAAGREVRERTLELQAKTSQLALWGPSEANALAYAITGKSVAAVRALLHIESSGSLSSSADWSAFGQAREEMTQAHATFLERAGQIIRDPRQPIS
;
A
#
# COMPACT_ATOMS: atom_id res chain seq x y z
N MET A 1 -23.77 -23.65 48.92
CA MET A 1 -24.33 -23.94 47.58
C MET A 1 -25.16 -22.73 47.16
N ALA A 2 -24.85 -21.89 46.17
CA ALA A 2 -23.74 -21.78 45.22
C ALA A 2 -23.59 -20.27 44.94
N GLN A 3 -22.65 -19.60 45.61
CA GLN A 3 -22.43 -18.15 45.52
C GLN A 3 -20.93 -17.81 45.42
N ALA A 4 -20.15 -18.70 44.80
CA ALA A 4 -18.68 -18.63 44.79
C ALA A 4 -18.05 -18.87 43.40
N ALA A 5 -18.70 -18.44 42.31
CA ALA A 5 -18.20 -18.71 40.95
C ALA A 5 -18.13 -17.48 40.02
N TRP A 6 -18.17 -16.26 40.56
CA TRP A 6 -18.20 -15.03 39.73
C TRP A 6 -17.08 -14.03 40.04
N ALA A 7 -16.05 -14.42 40.79
CA ALA A 7 -14.95 -13.53 41.15
C ALA A 7 -13.68 -13.65 40.27
N ASP A 8 -13.60 -14.65 39.39
CA ASP A 8 -12.34 -14.98 38.68
C ASP A 8 -12.28 -14.57 37.19
N VAL A 9 -13.28 -13.87 36.66
CA VAL A 9 -13.31 -13.48 35.22
C VAL A 9 -12.90 -12.01 34.99
N VAL A 10 -12.38 -11.34 36.02
CA VAL A 10 -11.81 -9.98 35.88
C VAL A 10 -10.42 -9.95 36.50
N VAL A 11 -9.44 -10.57 35.83
CA VAL A 11 -8.02 -10.30 36.06
C VAL A 11 -7.44 -9.70 34.79
N VAL A 12 -7.49 -8.37 34.76
CA VAL A 12 -6.40 -7.44 34.45
C VAL A 12 -5.32 -7.98 33.49
N LEU A 13 -5.46 -7.65 32.21
CA LEU A 13 -4.30 -7.42 31.35
C LEU A 13 -3.82 -5.98 31.60
N SER A 14 -2.85 -5.83 32.49
CA SER A 14 -2.09 -4.58 32.60
C SER A 14 -1.08 -4.57 31.46
N PRO A 15 -1.07 -3.55 30.57
CA PRO A 15 -0.10 -3.47 29.50
C PRO A 15 1.27 -3.11 30.09
N SER A 16 2.29 -3.91 29.81
CA SER A 16 3.68 -3.49 29.97
C SER A 16 3.95 -2.41 28.91
N GLU A 17 4.24 -1.20 29.36
CA GLU A 17 4.77 -0.13 28.54
C GLU A 17 6.06 -0.60 27.88
N ASP A 18 6.04 -0.74 26.54
CA ASP A 18 7.16 -0.49 25.63
C ASP A 18 6.68 -0.71 24.19
N GLY A 19 6.61 0.38 23.41
CA GLY A 19 6.49 0.31 21.96
C GLY A 19 5.27 1.02 21.38
N VAL A 20 5.48 2.27 21.00
CA VAL A 20 4.56 3.14 20.25
C VAL A 20 4.22 2.52 18.89
N MET A 21 3.22 1.64 18.82
CA MET A 21 2.43 1.33 17.63
C MET A 21 1.25 0.42 18.01
N SER A 22 0.03 0.97 18.04
CA SER A 22 -1.26 0.25 17.83
C SER A 22 -2.43 0.63 18.79
N ASP A 23 -2.71 1.93 19.00
CA ASP A 23 -3.97 2.32 19.67
C ASP A 23 -5.22 2.04 18.80
N ALA A 24 -5.05 2.04 17.46
CA ALA A 24 -6.14 1.76 16.53
C ALA A 24 -6.47 0.26 16.43
N THR A 25 -5.49 -0.65 16.40
CA THR A 25 -5.75 -2.09 16.27
C THR A 25 -6.23 -2.72 17.57
N GLY A 26 -5.77 -2.21 18.73
CA GLY A 26 -6.19 -2.71 20.05
C GLY A 26 -7.66 -2.44 20.37
N THR A 27 -8.18 -1.29 19.93
CA THR A 27 -9.58 -0.90 20.12
C THR A 27 -10.54 -1.70 19.24
N VAL A 28 -10.10 -2.11 18.05
CA VAL A 28 -10.91 -2.91 17.11
C VAL A 28 -11.06 -4.36 17.61
N ILE A 29 -9.98 -4.96 18.12
CA ILE A 29 -10.02 -6.33 18.66
C ILE A 29 -10.88 -6.41 19.94
N SER A 30 -10.78 -5.42 20.83
CA SER A 30 -11.61 -5.38 22.04
C SER A 30 -13.10 -5.18 21.72
N GLY A 31 -13.43 -4.40 20.68
CA GLY A 31 -14.80 -4.22 20.20
C GLY A 31 -15.45 -5.51 19.68
N VAL A 32 -14.71 -6.31 18.90
CA VAL A 32 -15.20 -7.60 18.36
C VAL A 32 -15.44 -8.62 19.48
N ILE A 33 -14.53 -8.68 20.46
CA ILE A 33 -14.66 -9.59 21.61
C ILE A 33 -15.82 -9.17 22.52
N ALA A 34 -15.99 -7.87 22.77
CA ALA A 34 -17.11 -7.36 23.55
C ALA A 34 -18.47 -7.62 22.87
N PHE A 35 -18.54 -7.47 21.54
CA PHE A 35 -19.74 -7.80 20.77
C PHE A 35 -20.05 -9.30 20.78
N ALA A 36 -19.05 -10.16 20.57
CA ALA A 36 -19.22 -11.61 20.64
C ALA A 36 -19.66 -12.07 22.04
N ALA A 37 -19.09 -11.50 23.11
CA ALA A 37 -19.50 -11.77 24.48
C ALA A 37 -20.93 -11.30 24.76
N ALA A 38 -21.34 -10.14 24.25
CA ALA A 38 -22.71 -9.64 24.37
C ALA A 38 -23.73 -10.51 23.63
N VAL A 39 -23.39 -11.00 22.42
CA VAL A 39 -24.23 -11.93 21.65
C VAL A 39 -24.37 -13.27 22.39
N ILE A 40 -23.28 -13.82 22.91
CA ILE A 40 -23.30 -15.07 23.69
C ILE A 40 -24.12 -14.87 24.98
N GLY A 41 -23.96 -13.75 25.67
CA GLY A 41 -24.74 -13.40 26.87
C GLY A 41 -26.25 -13.28 26.58
N ALA A 42 -26.62 -12.65 25.47
CA ALA A 42 -28.02 -12.52 25.05
C ALA A 42 -28.65 -13.87 24.66
N VAL A 43 -27.89 -14.77 24.03
CA VAL A 43 -28.33 -16.13 23.68
C VAL A 43 -28.58 -16.97 24.94
N ILE A 44 -27.73 -16.84 25.96
CA ILE A 44 -27.89 -17.54 27.24
C ILE A 44 -29.11 -16.98 28.02
N ALA A 45 -29.31 -15.66 28.03
CA ALA A 45 -30.49 -15.04 28.63
C ALA A 45 -31.80 -15.42 27.93
N GLY A 46 -31.80 -15.54 26.60
CA GLY A 46 -32.96 -15.97 25.81
C GLY A 46 -33.40 -17.41 26.06
N ARG A 47 -32.48 -18.30 26.48
CA ARG A 47 -32.79 -19.72 26.76
C ARG A 47 -33.71 -19.93 27.97
N TYR A 48 -33.88 -18.93 28.84
CA TYR A 48 -34.79 -18.98 29.98
C TYR A 48 -36.24 -18.52 29.65
N ALA A 49 -36.51 -17.93 28.49
CA ALA A 49 -37.83 -17.43 28.08
C ALA A 49 -38.51 -18.39 27.08
N LYS A 50 -39.01 -19.52 27.59
CA LYS A 50 -39.04 -20.81 26.87
C LYS A 50 -39.88 -20.92 25.58
N HIS A 51 -40.86 -20.08 25.24
CA HIS A 51 -41.71 -20.34 24.05
C HIS A 51 -41.80 -19.20 23.01
N GLY A 52 -41.48 -17.95 23.36
CA GLY A 52 -41.33 -16.85 22.39
C GLY A 52 -39.89 -16.68 21.87
N ALA A 53 -38.90 -17.12 22.67
CA ALA A 53 -37.49 -16.84 22.42
C ALA A 53 -36.82 -17.78 21.41
N GLU A 54 -37.39 -18.95 21.08
CA GLU A 54 -36.73 -19.86 20.13
C GLU A 54 -36.85 -19.39 18.67
N ALA A 55 -37.96 -18.76 18.30
CA ALA A 55 -38.15 -18.16 16.98
C ALA A 55 -37.50 -16.77 16.91
N GLY A 56 -37.62 -15.96 17.97
CA GLY A 56 -36.97 -14.66 18.07
C GLY A 56 -35.44 -14.75 18.16
N GLY A 57 -34.91 -15.71 18.91
CA GLY A 57 -33.47 -15.94 19.08
C GLY A 57 -32.79 -16.45 17.81
N ARG A 58 -33.44 -17.36 17.05
CA ARG A 58 -32.92 -17.79 15.75
C ARG A 58 -32.83 -16.62 14.76
N LYS A 59 -33.88 -15.80 14.67
CA LYS A 59 -33.86 -14.59 13.82
C LYS A 59 -32.86 -13.54 14.28
N ALA A 60 -32.68 -13.36 15.60
CA ALA A 60 -31.69 -12.45 16.14
C ALA A 60 -30.25 -12.91 15.86
N VAL A 61 -29.98 -14.21 15.95
CA VAL A 61 -28.68 -14.80 15.59
C VAL A 61 -28.44 -14.69 14.08
N GLU A 62 -29.44 -14.96 13.24
CA GLU A 62 -29.34 -14.81 11.79
C GLU A 62 -29.10 -13.35 11.37
N ALA A 63 -29.79 -12.40 12.02
CA ALA A 63 -29.56 -10.97 11.84
C ALA A 63 -28.15 -10.56 12.30
N ALA A 64 -27.68 -11.07 13.44
CA ALA A 64 -26.34 -10.78 13.95
C ALA A 64 -25.24 -11.35 13.03
N LEU A 65 -25.42 -12.57 12.51
CA LEU A 65 -24.49 -13.16 11.53
C LEU A 65 -24.48 -12.36 10.23
N THR A 66 -25.65 -11.96 9.74
CA THR A 66 -25.77 -11.10 8.55
C THR A 66 -25.09 -9.75 8.78
N GLN A 67 -25.22 -9.17 9.98
CA GLN A 67 -24.57 -7.92 10.36
C GLN A 67 -23.06 -8.06 10.45
N VAL A 68 -22.53 -9.11 11.08
CA VAL A 68 -21.09 -9.38 11.17
C VAL A 68 -20.49 -9.62 9.80
N HIS A 69 -21.16 -10.39 8.92
CA HIS A 69 -20.70 -10.58 7.55
C HIS A 69 -20.72 -9.28 6.74
N GLY A 70 -21.76 -8.45 6.91
CA GLY A 70 -21.84 -7.13 6.28
C GLY A 70 -20.71 -6.19 6.75
N GLN A 71 -20.39 -6.21 8.04
CA GLN A 71 -19.31 -5.41 8.62
C GLN A 71 -17.93 -5.90 8.15
N ALA A 72 -17.69 -7.22 8.19
CA ALA A 72 -16.43 -7.80 7.72
C ALA A 72 -16.17 -7.50 6.23
N ALA A 73 -17.21 -7.54 5.40
CA ALA A 73 -17.12 -7.16 4.00
C ALA A 73 -16.77 -5.66 3.85
N ALA A 74 -17.43 -4.77 4.60
CA ALA A 74 -17.15 -3.34 4.55
C ALA A 74 -15.72 -3.00 4.99
N GLU A 75 -15.23 -3.62 6.07
CA GLU A 75 -13.86 -3.47 6.56
C GLU A 75 -12.83 -4.00 5.56
N HIS A 76 -13.09 -5.16 4.95
CA HIS A 76 -12.23 -5.71 3.91
C HIS A 76 -12.08 -4.73 2.73
N TRP A 77 -13.19 -4.14 2.25
CA TRP A 77 -13.14 -3.15 1.18
C TRP A 77 -12.38 -1.88 1.56
N GLN A 78 -12.49 -1.42 2.80
CA GLN A 78 -11.72 -0.28 3.29
C GLN A 78 -10.22 -0.60 3.34
N TRP A 79 -9.86 -1.80 3.82
CA TRP A 79 -8.48 -2.25 3.85
C TRP A 79 -7.87 -2.32 2.44
N VAL A 80 -8.56 -2.92 1.48
CA VAL A 80 -8.12 -2.99 0.08
C VAL A 80 -7.93 -1.59 -0.51
N ARG A 81 -8.86 -0.65 -0.24
CA ARG A 81 -8.73 0.73 -0.70
C ARG A 81 -7.48 1.39 -0.12
N SER A 82 -7.21 1.18 1.17
CA SER A 82 -6.01 1.69 1.83
C SER A 82 -4.72 1.12 1.21
N GLN A 83 -4.67 -0.20 0.98
CA GLN A 83 -3.53 -0.85 0.32
C GLN A 83 -3.26 -0.32 -1.10
N ARG A 84 -4.32 -0.06 -1.87
CA ARG A 84 -4.22 0.57 -3.18
C ARG A 84 -3.59 1.96 -3.08
N HIS A 85 -4.10 2.84 -2.20
CA HIS A 85 -3.56 4.19 -2.03
C HIS A 85 -2.09 4.17 -1.60
N GLN A 86 -1.73 3.29 -0.66
CA GLN A 86 -0.35 3.12 -0.22
C GLN A 86 0.57 2.70 -1.37
N SER A 87 0.10 1.81 -2.25
CA SER A 87 0.88 1.34 -3.41
C SER A 87 1.10 2.45 -4.44
N PHE A 88 0.08 3.27 -4.73
CA PHE A 88 0.23 4.46 -5.58
C PHE A 88 1.24 5.45 -5.00
N ALA A 89 1.11 5.78 -3.71
CA ALA A 89 2.00 6.71 -3.04
C ALA A 89 3.46 6.20 -3.06
N ALA A 90 3.67 4.92 -2.74
CA ALA A 90 5.00 4.31 -2.74
C ALA A 90 5.68 4.35 -4.12
N LEU A 91 4.92 4.11 -5.21
CA LEU A 91 5.45 4.21 -6.56
C LEU A 91 5.89 5.65 -6.89
N LEU A 92 5.08 6.65 -6.54
CA LEU A 92 5.39 8.06 -6.77
C LEU A 92 6.63 8.50 -5.98
N THR A 93 6.76 8.06 -4.73
CA THR A 93 7.95 8.31 -3.91
C THR A 93 9.20 7.68 -4.53
N ALA A 94 9.12 6.42 -4.99
CA ALA A 94 10.25 5.75 -5.64
C ALA A 94 10.65 6.44 -6.96
N TYR A 95 9.68 6.90 -7.74
CA TYR A 95 9.93 7.69 -8.94
C TYR A 95 10.66 8.99 -8.61
N ALA A 96 10.16 9.78 -7.66
CA ALA A 96 10.75 11.05 -7.27
C ALA A 96 12.20 10.88 -6.78
N ALA A 97 12.47 9.85 -5.98
CA ALA A 97 13.81 9.54 -5.51
C ALA A 97 14.78 9.19 -6.66
N LEU A 98 14.32 8.46 -7.67
CA LEU A 98 15.13 8.18 -8.85
C LEU A 98 15.33 9.42 -9.73
N ASP A 99 14.28 10.22 -9.92
CA ASP A 99 14.33 11.47 -10.69
C ASP A 99 15.34 12.46 -10.08
N GLU A 100 15.33 12.61 -8.76
CA GLU A 100 16.27 13.42 -7.99
C GLU A 100 17.71 12.92 -8.14
N ALA A 101 17.94 11.61 -8.01
CA ALA A 101 19.26 11.01 -8.21
C ALA A 101 19.79 11.30 -9.62
N LEU A 102 18.96 11.11 -10.66
CA LEU A 102 19.34 11.41 -12.04
C LEU A 102 19.62 12.90 -12.26
N ALA A 103 18.82 13.79 -11.68
CA ALA A 103 18.99 15.23 -11.79
C ALA A 103 20.30 15.72 -11.13
N ARG A 104 20.71 15.08 -10.03
CA ARG A 104 21.96 15.38 -9.33
C ARG A 104 23.19 14.81 -10.05
N ILE A 105 23.12 13.57 -10.53
CA ILE A 105 24.28 12.87 -11.09
C ILE A 105 24.57 13.29 -12.55
N ALA A 106 23.55 13.57 -13.35
CA ALA A 106 23.77 13.89 -14.77
C ALA A 106 24.71 15.09 -15.02
N PRO A 107 24.63 16.20 -14.27
CA PRO A 107 25.61 17.29 -14.38
C PRO A 107 27.05 16.88 -14.04
N GLU A 108 27.26 16.01 -13.05
CA GLU A 108 28.59 15.53 -12.64
C GLU A 108 29.23 14.64 -13.72
N VAL A 109 28.43 13.78 -14.33
CA VAL A 109 28.85 12.99 -15.50
C VAL A 109 29.17 13.91 -16.68
N ARG A 110 28.38 14.97 -16.88
CA ARG A 110 28.60 15.95 -17.94
C ARG A 110 29.86 16.80 -17.76
N SER A 111 30.24 17.11 -16.52
CA SER A 111 31.49 17.82 -16.23
C SER A 111 32.73 16.92 -16.34
N GLY A 112 32.56 15.62 -16.60
CA GLY A 112 33.65 14.66 -16.70
C GLY A 112 34.16 14.18 -15.35
N THR A 113 33.47 14.49 -14.25
CA THR A 113 33.79 13.96 -12.91
C THR A 113 33.53 12.45 -12.84
N GLY A 114 32.63 11.95 -13.70
CA GLY A 114 32.27 10.53 -13.80
C GLY A 114 31.28 10.11 -12.71
N PHE A 115 30.94 8.82 -12.70
CA PHE A 115 30.21 8.20 -11.59
C PHE A 115 31.20 7.80 -10.50
N ASP A 116 31.00 8.27 -9.28
CA ASP A 116 31.58 7.55 -8.14
C ASP A 116 30.78 6.25 -7.90
N GLU A 117 31.41 5.31 -7.19
CA GLU A 117 30.79 4.00 -6.92
C GLU A 117 29.49 4.14 -6.10
N ALA A 118 29.40 5.19 -5.27
CA ALA A 118 28.24 5.47 -4.43
C ALA A 118 27.02 5.90 -5.27
N ALA A 119 27.20 6.83 -6.20
CA ALA A 119 26.17 7.28 -7.16
C ALA A 119 25.70 6.13 -8.04
N GLY A 120 26.62 5.25 -8.46
CA GLY A 120 26.29 4.07 -9.26
C GLY A 120 25.41 3.07 -8.50
N ARG A 121 25.73 2.82 -7.23
CA ARG A 121 24.90 2.00 -6.33
C ARG A 121 23.55 2.65 -6.08
N GLU A 122 23.51 3.94 -5.79
CA GLU A 122 22.27 4.67 -5.52
C GLU A 122 21.30 4.59 -6.70
N VAL A 123 21.74 4.91 -7.93
CA VAL A 123 20.87 4.84 -9.11
C VAL A 123 20.33 3.43 -9.32
N ARG A 124 21.16 2.40 -9.11
CA ARG A 124 20.74 1.00 -9.19
C ARG A 124 19.70 0.66 -8.14
N GLU A 125 19.93 1.03 -6.88
CA GLU A 125 19.02 0.79 -5.76
C GLU A 125 17.67 1.48 -5.99
N ARG A 126 17.67 2.76 -6.41
CA ARG A 126 16.44 3.50 -6.73
C ARG A 126 15.68 2.90 -7.91
N THR A 127 16.41 2.40 -8.91
CA THR A 127 15.78 1.69 -10.05
C THR A 127 15.11 0.39 -9.60
N LEU A 128 15.76 -0.40 -8.75
CA LEU A 128 15.20 -1.63 -8.19
C LEU A 128 14.01 -1.34 -7.27
N GLU A 129 14.08 -0.27 -6.47
CA GLU A 129 12.99 0.19 -5.62
C GLU A 129 11.76 0.57 -6.47
N LEU A 130 11.95 1.33 -7.56
CA LEU A 130 10.88 1.68 -8.49
C LEU A 130 10.21 0.43 -9.11
N GLN A 131 11.01 -0.56 -9.52
CA GLN A 131 10.51 -1.83 -10.06
C GLN A 131 9.72 -2.63 -9.01
N ALA A 132 10.21 -2.67 -7.77
CA ALA A 132 9.53 -3.33 -6.66
C ALA A 132 8.18 -2.66 -6.36
N LYS A 133 8.11 -1.32 -6.34
CA LYS A 133 6.85 -0.59 -6.11
C LYS A 133 5.88 -0.71 -7.27
N THR A 134 6.37 -0.84 -8.50
CA THR A 134 5.52 -1.16 -9.66
C THR A 134 4.90 -2.54 -9.53
N SER A 135 5.67 -3.54 -9.09
CA SER A 135 5.17 -4.89 -8.85
C SER A 135 4.16 -4.91 -7.70
N GLN A 136 4.38 -4.11 -6.65
CA GLN A 136 3.42 -3.93 -5.57
C GLN A 136 2.12 -3.30 -6.07
N LEU A 137 2.19 -2.25 -6.90
CA LEU A 137 1.00 -1.65 -7.49
C LEU A 137 0.26 -2.65 -8.39
N ALA A 138 0.97 -3.51 -9.12
CA ALA A 138 0.35 -4.53 -9.97
C ALA A 138 -0.59 -5.48 -9.21
N LEU A 139 -0.32 -5.72 -7.92
CA LEU A 139 -1.14 -6.59 -7.06
C LEU A 139 -2.45 -5.93 -6.60
N TRP A 140 -2.48 -4.59 -6.48
CA TRP A 140 -3.60 -3.85 -5.87
C TRP A 140 -4.31 -2.89 -6.84
N GLY A 141 -3.68 -2.62 -7.98
CA GLY A 141 -4.09 -1.66 -8.98
C GLY A 141 -5.00 -2.27 -10.05
N PRO A 142 -5.88 -1.45 -10.66
CA PRO A 142 -6.55 -1.85 -11.89
C PRO A 142 -5.53 -1.99 -13.04
N SER A 143 -5.88 -2.78 -14.05
CA SER A 143 -5.00 -3.11 -15.18
C SER A 143 -4.47 -1.86 -15.90
N GLU A 144 -5.28 -0.81 -16.00
CA GLU A 144 -4.86 0.48 -16.55
C GLU A 144 -3.74 1.13 -15.74
N ALA A 145 -3.87 1.19 -14.41
CA ALA A 145 -2.83 1.73 -13.53
C ALA A 145 -1.53 0.91 -13.64
N ASN A 146 -1.67 -0.41 -13.77
CA ASN A 146 -0.53 -1.32 -13.90
C ASN A 146 0.23 -1.04 -15.21
N ALA A 147 -0.49 -0.90 -16.34
CA ALA A 147 0.11 -0.58 -17.63
C ALA A 147 0.88 0.75 -17.58
N LEU A 148 0.30 1.78 -16.96
CA LEU A 148 0.95 3.09 -16.83
C LEU A 148 2.17 3.05 -15.88
N ALA A 149 2.11 2.29 -14.80
CA ALA A 149 3.23 2.11 -13.88
C ALA A 149 4.41 1.38 -14.55
N TYR A 150 4.14 0.36 -15.35
CA TYR A 150 5.15 -0.28 -16.19
C TYR A 150 5.71 0.66 -17.25
N ALA A 151 4.88 1.54 -17.83
CA ALA A 151 5.35 2.56 -18.78
C ALA A 151 6.35 3.52 -18.12
N ILE A 152 6.03 4.08 -16.94
CA ILE A 152 6.97 4.92 -16.18
C ILE A 152 8.27 4.16 -15.92
N THR A 153 8.18 2.96 -15.35
CA THR A 153 9.35 2.14 -15.00
C THR A 153 10.22 1.86 -16.21
N GLY A 154 9.61 1.50 -17.35
CA GLY A 154 10.32 1.26 -18.59
C GLY A 154 11.08 2.51 -19.08
N LYS A 155 10.44 3.69 -19.02
CA LYS A 155 11.08 4.96 -19.40
C LYS A 155 12.17 5.39 -18.42
N SER A 156 11.97 5.19 -17.12
CA SER A 156 12.99 5.43 -16.09
C SER A 156 14.21 4.55 -16.28
N VAL A 157 14.02 3.25 -16.54
CA VAL A 157 15.13 2.32 -16.84
C VAL A 157 15.88 2.74 -18.12
N ALA A 158 15.16 3.23 -19.13
CA ALA A 158 15.79 3.74 -20.36
C ALA A 158 16.67 4.97 -20.08
N ALA A 159 16.19 5.91 -19.26
CA ALA A 159 16.96 7.10 -18.85
C ALA A 159 18.22 6.71 -18.06
N VAL A 160 18.09 5.79 -17.10
CA VAL A 160 19.23 5.25 -16.34
C VAL A 160 20.24 4.57 -17.27
N ARG A 161 19.78 3.74 -18.21
CA ARG A 161 20.66 3.06 -19.16
C ARG A 161 21.41 4.05 -20.06
N ALA A 162 20.72 5.09 -20.55
CA ALA A 162 21.36 6.13 -21.36
C ALA A 162 22.45 6.87 -20.57
N LEU A 163 22.19 7.18 -19.30
CA LEU A 163 23.18 7.82 -18.43
C LEU A 163 24.40 6.94 -18.16
N LEU A 164 24.19 5.65 -17.85
CA LEU A 164 25.28 4.69 -17.65
C LEU A 164 26.08 4.46 -18.94
N HIS A 165 25.43 4.50 -20.11
CA HIS A 165 26.13 4.39 -21.39
C HIS A 165 27.08 5.56 -21.63
N ILE A 166 26.61 6.79 -21.35
CA ILE A 166 27.45 8.00 -21.41
C ILE A 166 28.66 7.86 -20.50
N GLU A 167 28.46 7.43 -19.25
CA GLU A 167 29.57 7.24 -18.30
C GLU A 167 30.58 6.20 -18.80
N SER A 168 30.10 5.05 -19.28
CA SER A 168 30.99 4.00 -19.79
C SER A 168 31.81 4.44 -21.01
N SER A 169 31.33 5.45 -21.75
CA SER A 169 32.02 6.04 -22.89
C SER A 169 33.02 7.13 -22.48
N GLY A 170 32.96 7.61 -21.23
CA GLY A 170 33.87 8.60 -20.67
C GLY A 170 33.95 9.90 -21.46
N SER A 171 35.17 10.42 -21.66
CA SER A 171 35.44 11.66 -22.41
C SER A 171 35.10 11.57 -23.91
N LEU A 172 34.78 10.38 -24.41
CA LEU A 172 34.33 10.15 -25.79
C LEU A 172 32.81 10.31 -25.95
N SER A 173 32.07 10.62 -24.88
CA SER A 173 30.63 10.84 -24.97
C SER A 173 30.30 11.92 -26.00
N SER A 174 29.49 11.56 -26.97
CA SER A 174 29.13 12.41 -28.08
C SER A 174 27.94 13.31 -27.70
N SER A 175 27.74 14.38 -28.47
CA SER A 175 26.50 15.17 -28.38
C SER A 175 25.25 14.32 -28.62
N ALA A 176 25.36 13.21 -29.37
CA ALA A 176 24.25 12.31 -29.63
C ALA A 176 23.85 11.51 -28.37
N ASP A 177 24.82 11.08 -27.56
CA ASP A 177 24.55 10.33 -26.33
C ASP A 177 23.80 11.19 -25.30
N TRP A 178 24.24 12.44 -25.13
CA TRP A 178 23.54 13.42 -24.28
C TRP A 178 22.14 13.75 -24.79
N SER A 179 21.94 13.82 -26.11
CA SER A 179 20.61 13.99 -26.70
C SER A 179 19.72 12.79 -26.40
N ALA A 180 20.25 11.56 -26.48
CA ALA A 180 19.50 10.35 -26.16
C ALA A 180 19.10 10.28 -24.67
N PHE A 181 20.01 10.65 -23.76
CA PHE A 181 19.67 10.78 -22.34
C PHE A 181 18.60 11.85 -22.10
N GLY A 182 18.73 13.02 -22.72
CA GLY A 182 17.73 14.10 -22.62
C GLY A 182 16.35 13.66 -23.11
N GLN A 183 16.29 12.97 -24.25
CA GLN A 183 15.04 12.40 -24.75
C GLN A 183 14.46 11.36 -23.77
N ALA A 184 15.26 10.44 -23.26
CA ALA A 184 14.79 9.42 -22.31
C ALA A 184 14.25 10.05 -21.00
N ARG A 185 14.89 11.12 -20.51
CA ARG A 185 14.43 11.91 -19.36
C ARG A 185 13.09 12.60 -19.62
N GLU A 186 12.91 13.17 -20.80
CA GLU A 186 11.64 13.79 -21.19
C GLU A 186 10.52 12.76 -21.27
N GLU A 187 10.76 11.63 -21.93
CA GLU A 187 9.80 10.53 -22.02
C GLU A 187 9.43 9.96 -20.64
N MET A 188 10.40 9.88 -19.72
CA MET A 188 10.17 9.51 -18.32
C MET A 188 9.23 10.50 -17.63
N THR A 189 9.46 11.80 -17.80
CA THR A 189 8.66 12.87 -17.19
C THR A 189 7.23 12.89 -17.75
N GLN A 190 7.09 12.71 -19.07
CA GLN A 190 5.80 12.61 -19.74
C GLN A 190 4.98 11.39 -19.27
N ALA A 191 5.64 10.24 -19.11
CA ALA A 191 5.00 9.03 -18.58
C ALA A 191 4.51 9.24 -17.14
N HIS A 192 5.30 9.93 -16.31
CA HIS A 192 4.90 10.28 -14.95
C HIS A 192 3.70 11.25 -14.91
N ALA A 193 3.70 12.28 -15.74
CA ALA A 193 2.57 13.21 -15.85
C ALA A 193 1.27 12.49 -16.27
N THR A 194 1.37 11.60 -17.26
CA THR A 194 0.24 10.78 -17.72
C THR A 194 -0.26 9.86 -16.62
N PHE A 195 0.64 9.21 -15.88
CA PHE A 195 0.28 8.39 -14.74
C PHE A 195 -0.43 9.19 -13.65
N LEU A 196 0.06 10.37 -13.27
CA LEU A 196 -0.56 11.20 -12.25
C LEU A 196 -1.98 11.63 -12.64
N GLU A 197 -2.17 12.06 -13.89
CA GLU A 197 -3.47 12.44 -14.41
C GLU A 197 -4.47 11.28 -14.30
N ARG A 198 -4.08 10.09 -14.76
CA ARG A 198 -4.94 8.89 -14.75
C ARG A 198 -5.13 8.33 -13.36
N ALA A 199 -4.09 8.27 -12.54
CA ALA A 199 -4.16 7.81 -11.14
C ALA A 199 -5.15 8.64 -10.33
N GLY A 200 -5.17 9.96 -10.53
CA GLY A 200 -6.15 10.84 -9.89
C GLY A 200 -7.59 10.51 -10.26
N GLN A 201 -7.85 10.06 -11.48
CA GLN A 201 -9.18 9.62 -11.92
C GLN A 201 -9.53 8.24 -11.35
N ILE A 202 -8.58 7.30 -11.39
CA ILE A 202 -8.74 5.92 -10.89
C ILE A 202 -9.02 5.90 -9.38
N ILE A 203 -8.31 6.72 -8.61
CA ILE A 203 -8.48 6.80 -7.15
C ILE A 203 -9.86 7.35 -6.77
N ARG A 204 -10.42 8.25 -7.59
CA ARG A 204 -11.74 8.85 -7.37
C ARG A 204 -12.90 7.95 -7.76
N ASP A 205 -12.68 6.93 -8.59
CA ASP A 205 -13.73 5.99 -9.01
C ASP A 205 -13.74 4.74 -8.12
N PRO A 206 -14.73 4.61 -7.20
CA PRO A 206 -14.80 3.49 -6.28
C PRO A 206 -15.22 2.16 -6.93
N ARG A 207 -15.63 2.15 -8.21
CA ARG A 207 -16.16 0.96 -8.90
C ARG A 207 -15.13 0.21 -9.75
N GLN A 208 -13.87 0.67 -9.75
CA GLN A 208 -12.81 0.06 -10.56
C GLN A 208 -12.43 -1.35 -10.06
N PRO A 209 -12.57 -2.40 -10.91
CA PRO A 209 -12.21 -3.77 -10.55
C PRO A 209 -10.71 -3.91 -10.27
N ILE A 210 -10.35 -4.85 -9.40
CA ILE A 210 -8.97 -5.26 -9.14
C ILE A 210 -8.61 -6.33 -10.19
N SER A 211 -7.37 -6.31 -10.70
CA SER A 211 -6.90 -7.29 -11.69
C SER A 211 -6.46 -8.60 -11.05
#